data_AF-A0A960K326-F1
#
_entry.id   AF-A0A960K326-F1
#
_cell.length_a   1.000
_cell.length_b   1.000
_cell.length_c   1.000
_cell.angle_alpha   90.00
_cell.angle_beta   90.00
_cell.angle_gamma   90.00
#
_symmetry.space_group_name_H-M   'P 1'
#
loop_
_entity.id
_entity.type
_entity.pdbx_description
1 polymer ?
#
loop_
_entity_poly.entity_id
_entity_poly.type
_entity_poly.pdbx_seq_one_letter_code
_entity_poly.pdbx_strand_id
1 'polypeptide(L)'
;MAYQVLARKSRPQDFASLIGQEAIVKALRNGLSEGRIAHAYLFSGIRGVGKTSAARVLAKALNCEKGPTANPCNECQICREITQGADLDVIEVDAATYSKVEQVRELTESLRYGPARDRYKVVILDEVHRLSRQAFDALLKIVEEPPPHLVFVFATTEIEAVPATILSRCQEFRFRRVSSQVLAEHLRNISDQEGLEVSDSSLRLIARAGDGSVRDSVALLDQLATFGGGTIADMEASRLLGGLDTGLFRSVLEAVLSGDSEAVVATVRGLEEDGRDPRHVFSQFLAYCRDALHLLVGSGGDHLELPEEDRQELASLLQQTSYEDLLRVMHLLLASEAAVRRSDAGVLALEIAWLRAAELPKLTRIEDLLAGRESSSHQSRPGRSSERTARTSSPTPASPPAARTSEPDAPSPPPSPAGNPIREAPHLRDSPEEPLPRSPAPPASNTGSGSVEDFFSAVGRRKQPFLVRLRGAETLELEGGVLKISGHASLGKALERDTNRNVLDDAVKETWGDDATWTFVETAAAPAPSRPDEPEQPPADASQDPRVQQVLDIFGGTVERVVQHNGPQD
;
A
#
# COMPACT_ATOMS: atom_id res chain seq x y z
N MET A 1 24.39 25.44 -21.00
CA MET A 1 23.51 24.27 -21.23
C MET A 1 22.47 24.28 -20.12
N ALA A 2 21.20 24.02 -20.42
CA ALA A 2 20.17 23.94 -19.38
C ALA A 2 20.50 22.81 -18.40
N TYR A 3 20.42 23.07 -17.10
CA TYR A 3 20.62 22.05 -16.06
C TYR A 3 19.60 20.92 -16.26
N GLN A 4 20.09 19.69 -16.38
CA GLN A 4 19.25 18.51 -16.52
C GLN A 4 19.48 17.60 -15.32
N VAL A 5 18.40 17.33 -14.57
CA VAL A 5 18.38 16.43 -13.41
C VAL A 5 19.06 15.10 -13.75
N LEU A 6 19.96 14.63 -12.89
CA LEU A 6 20.75 13.41 -13.13
C LEU A 6 19.87 12.19 -13.40
N ALA A 7 18.73 12.07 -12.72
CA ALA A 7 17.77 10.99 -12.94
C ALA A 7 17.23 10.92 -14.40
N ARG A 8 17.25 12.04 -15.14
CA ARG A 8 16.89 12.07 -16.57
C ARG A 8 18.11 11.85 -17.47
N LYS A 9 19.27 12.40 -17.10
CA LYS A 9 20.53 12.28 -17.85
C LYS A 9 21.04 10.84 -17.85
N SER A 10 21.03 10.17 -16.70
CA SER A 10 21.51 8.82 -16.48
C SER A 10 20.50 7.73 -16.85
N ARG A 11 19.47 8.06 -17.65
CA ARG A 11 18.47 7.08 -18.06
C ARG A 11 19.11 6.04 -19.00
N PRO A 12 18.94 4.73 -18.75
CA PRO A 12 19.50 3.68 -19.60
C PRO A 12 19.14 3.86 -21.08
N GLN A 13 20.15 3.81 -21.94
CA GLN A 13 19.99 3.93 -23.40
C GLN A 13 20.00 2.58 -24.11
N ASP A 14 20.46 1.53 -23.44
CA ASP A 14 20.50 0.16 -23.92
C ASP A 14 20.14 -0.83 -22.80
N PHE A 15 20.02 -2.11 -23.15
CA PHE A 15 19.69 -3.14 -22.17
C PHE A 15 20.86 -3.44 -21.20
N ALA A 16 22.10 -3.17 -21.60
CA ALA A 16 23.27 -3.40 -20.76
C ALA A 16 23.37 -2.42 -19.59
N SER A 17 22.83 -1.21 -19.77
CA SER A 17 22.77 -0.16 -18.76
C SER A 17 21.63 -0.34 -17.74
N LEU A 18 20.79 -1.37 -17.88
CA LEU A 18 19.76 -1.70 -16.89
C LEU A 18 20.37 -2.54 -15.76
N ILE A 19 20.55 -1.92 -14.60
CA ILE A 19 21.16 -2.56 -13.42
C ILE A 19 20.19 -3.46 -12.65
N GLY A 20 20.67 -4.59 -12.15
CA GLY A 20 19.92 -5.50 -11.28
C GLY A 20 18.77 -6.25 -11.95
N GLN A 21 18.71 -6.28 -13.28
CA GLN A 21 17.64 -6.91 -14.08
C GLN A 21 18.21 -7.91 -15.12
N GLU A 22 19.29 -8.60 -14.79
CA GLU A 22 20.09 -9.41 -15.74
C GLU A 22 19.25 -10.50 -16.41
N ALA A 23 18.36 -11.15 -15.66
CA ALA A 23 17.48 -12.19 -16.18
C ALA A 23 16.47 -11.64 -17.23
N ILE A 24 15.89 -10.47 -16.97
CA ILE A 24 14.94 -9.80 -17.87
C ILE A 24 15.66 -9.33 -19.13
N VAL A 25 16.80 -8.65 -18.95
CA VAL A 25 17.66 -8.20 -20.03
C VAL A 25 18.05 -9.37 -20.94
N LYS A 26 18.48 -10.49 -20.38
CA LYS A 26 18.84 -11.69 -21.15
C LYS A 26 17.65 -12.23 -21.94
N ALA A 27 16.48 -12.34 -21.32
CA ALA A 27 15.27 -12.84 -21.98
C ALA A 27 14.81 -11.93 -23.13
N LEU A 28 14.81 -10.60 -22.94
CA LEU A 28 14.46 -9.64 -23.99
C LEU A 28 15.46 -9.67 -25.15
N ARG A 29 16.77 -9.71 -24.86
CA ARG A 29 17.82 -9.79 -25.89
C ARG A 29 17.74 -11.07 -26.70
N ASN A 30 17.47 -12.21 -26.05
CA ASN A 30 17.29 -13.49 -26.73
C ASN A 30 16.05 -13.48 -27.62
N GLY A 31 14.92 -12.99 -27.11
CA GLY A 31 13.67 -12.86 -27.88
C GLY A 31 13.86 -12.02 -29.15
N LEU A 32 14.56 -10.88 -29.05
CA LEU A 32 14.90 -10.02 -30.18
C LEU A 32 15.83 -10.72 -31.19
N SER A 33 16.88 -11.40 -30.70
CA SER A 33 17.88 -12.06 -31.56
C SER A 33 17.29 -13.26 -32.33
N GLU A 34 16.30 -13.92 -31.74
CA GLU A 34 15.61 -15.07 -32.32
C GLU A 34 14.36 -14.67 -33.13
N GLY A 35 14.05 -13.37 -33.23
CA GLY A 35 12.86 -12.86 -33.92
C GLY A 35 11.53 -13.22 -33.22
N ARG A 36 11.57 -13.66 -31.96
CA ARG A 36 10.40 -14.00 -31.14
C ARG A 36 9.86 -12.75 -30.44
N ILE A 37 9.31 -11.83 -31.23
CA ILE A 37 8.72 -10.58 -30.75
C ILE A 37 7.27 -10.84 -30.34
N ALA A 38 6.96 -10.70 -29.05
CA ALA A 38 5.58 -10.73 -28.58
C ALA A 38 4.81 -9.47 -29.01
N HIS A 39 3.50 -9.61 -29.21
CA HIS A 39 2.61 -8.48 -29.50
C HIS A 39 2.33 -7.63 -28.26
N ALA A 40 2.52 -8.19 -27.05
CA ALA A 40 2.30 -7.48 -25.79
C ALA A 40 3.31 -7.92 -24.72
N TYR A 41 3.91 -6.94 -24.05
CA TYR A 41 4.82 -7.09 -22.92
C TYR A 41 4.21 -6.44 -21.69
N LEU A 42 4.33 -7.08 -20.53
CA LEU A 42 3.92 -6.51 -19.25
C LEU A 42 5.13 -6.41 -18.32
N PHE A 43 5.51 -5.19 -17.97
CA PHE A 43 6.59 -4.88 -17.04
C PHE A 43 6.00 -4.52 -15.68
N SER A 44 6.20 -5.38 -14.69
CA SER A 44 5.70 -5.17 -13.32
C SER A 44 6.87 -5.00 -12.34
N GLY A 45 6.66 -4.26 -11.26
CA GLY A 45 7.68 -4.05 -10.21
C GLY A 45 7.56 -2.68 -9.57
N ILE A 46 8.31 -2.41 -8.51
CA ILE A 46 8.21 -1.15 -7.75
C ILE A 46 8.47 0.08 -8.64
N ARG A 47 8.12 1.27 -8.15
CA ARG A 47 8.44 2.51 -8.86
C ARG A 47 9.96 2.67 -9.00
N GLY A 48 10.41 3.24 -10.12
CA GLY A 48 11.81 3.66 -10.29
C GLY A 48 12.86 2.58 -10.57
N VAL A 49 12.50 1.28 -10.65
CA VAL A 49 13.43 0.19 -11.06
C VAL A 49 13.75 0.11 -12.56
N GLY A 50 13.19 1.01 -13.38
CA GLY A 50 13.53 1.10 -14.79
C GLY A 50 12.52 0.48 -15.78
N LYS A 51 11.28 0.20 -15.38
CA LYS A 51 10.21 -0.33 -16.27
C LYS A 51 10.03 0.49 -17.56
N THR A 52 9.72 1.79 -17.44
CA THR A 52 9.52 2.69 -18.58
C THR A 52 10.80 2.93 -19.38
N SER A 53 11.96 2.83 -18.72
CA SER A 53 13.27 2.92 -19.40
C SER A 53 13.50 1.69 -20.27
N ALA A 54 13.25 0.49 -19.74
CA ALA A 54 13.32 -0.76 -20.50
C ALA A 54 12.30 -0.79 -21.65
N ALA A 55 11.11 -0.21 -21.46
CA ALA A 55 10.10 -0.07 -22.53
C ALA A 55 10.61 0.79 -23.68
N ARG A 56 11.23 1.94 -23.40
CA ARG A 56 11.87 2.77 -24.43
C ARG A 56 13.03 2.04 -25.11
N VAL A 57 13.86 1.32 -24.37
CA VAL A 57 14.97 0.54 -24.95
C VAL A 57 14.44 -0.56 -25.86
N LEU A 58 13.34 -1.23 -25.49
CA LEU A 58 12.67 -2.21 -26.34
C LEU A 58 12.11 -1.56 -27.61
N ALA A 59 11.46 -0.40 -27.51
CA ALA A 59 10.98 0.34 -28.68
C ALA A 59 12.13 0.70 -29.64
N LYS A 60 13.26 1.18 -29.11
CA LYS A 60 14.48 1.40 -29.90
C LYS A 60 14.99 0.12 -30.54
N ALA A 61 15.06 -0.97 -29.79
CA ALA A 61 15.54 -2.25 -30.28
C ALA A 61 14.70 -2.79 -31.45
N LEU A 62 13.39 -2.57 -31.42
CA LEU A 62 12.46 -2.95 -32.48
C LEU A 62 12.59 -2.05 -33.72
N ASN A 63 12.68 -0.73 -33.52
CA ASN A 63 12.57 0.26 -34.61
C ASN A 63 13.91 0.82 -35.11
N CYS A 64 15.03 0.53 -34.45
CA CYS A 64 16.36 0.94 -34.91
C CYS A 64 16.54 0.60 -36.40
N GLU A 65 17.27 1.41 -37.15
CA GLU A 65 17.53 1.16 -38.58
C GLU A 65 18.19 -0.21 -38.81
N LYS A 66 19.12 -0.57 -37.92
CA LYS A 66 19.78 -1.88 -37.81
C LYS A 66 18.95 -2.96 -37.10
N GLY A 67 17.70 -2.66 -36.75
CA GLY A 67 16.80 -3.53 -35.99
C GLY A 67 15.87 -4.39 -36.86
N PRO A 68 15.12 -5.34 -36.26
CA PRO A 68 15.09 -5.66 -34.83
C PRO A 68 16.45 -6.16 -34.31
N THR A 69 16.95 -5.60 -33.21
CA THR A 69 18.29 -5.90 -32.67
C THR A 69 18.31 -5.85 -31.16
N ALA A 70 19.11 -6.71 -30.53
CA ALA A 70 19.35 -6.67 -29.09
C ALA A 70 20.16 -5.43 -28.65
N ASN A 71 20.88 -4.78 -29.57
CA ASN A 71 21.74 -3.62 -29.28
C ASN A 71 21.36 -2.46 -30.21
N PRO A 72 20.42 -1.58 -29.83
CA PRO A 72 20.09 -0.39 -30.62
C PRO A 72 21.32 0.53 -30.73
N CYS A 73 21.48 1.22 -31.87
CA CYS A 73 22.69 2.00 -32.11
C CYS A 73 22.76 3.32 -31.33
N ASN A 74 21.64 3.85 -30.86
CA ASN A 74 21.53 5.16 -30.19
C ASN A 74 21.99 6.38 -31.01
N GLU A 75 22.35 6.19 -32.28
CA GLU A 75 22.85 7.24 -33.16
C GLU A 75 21.92 7.57 -34.33
N CYS A 76 21.06 6.64 -34.76
CA CYS A 76 20.14 6.90 -35.86
C CYS A 76 19.00 7.85 -35.44
N GLN A 77 18.32 8.43 -36.44
CA GLN A 77 17.25 9.39 -36.21
C GLN A 77 16.13 8.78 -35.32
N ILE A 78 15.70 7.56 -35.63
CA ILE A 78 14.68 6.83 -34.86
C ILE A 78 15.10 6.67 -33.39
N CYS A 79 16.32 6.19 -33.12
CA CYS A 79 16.78 6.02 -31.74
C CYS A 79 16.85 7.35 -30.97
N ARG A 80 17.25 8.45 -31.63
CA ARG A 80 17.29 9.78 -31.01
C ARG A 80 15.89 10.31 -30.70
N GLU A 81 14.96 10.19 -31.64
CA GLU A 81 13.56 10.62 -31.48
C GLU A 81 12.86 9.83 -30.36
N ILE A 82 13.04 8.51 -30.28
CA ILE A 82 12.51 7.68 -29.18
C ILE A 82 13.12 8.08 -27.83
N THR A 83 14.42 8.41 -27.79
CA THR A 83 15.08 8.89 -26.55
C THR A 83 14.46 10.20 -26.06
N GLN A 84 14.12 11.09 -26.99
CA GLN A 84 13.53 12.38 -26.72
C GLN A 84 12.01 12.29 -26.43
N GLY A 85 11.37 11.16 -26.77
CA GLY A 85 9.92 10.97 -26.66
C GLY A 85 9.15 11.73 -27.74
N ALA A 86 9.76 11.93 -28.90
CA ALA A 86 9.21 12.70 -30.02
C ALA A 86 8.91 11.84 -31.27
N ASP A 87 9.11 10.53 -31.17
CA ASP A 87 8.85 9.60 -32.28
C ASP A 87 7.33 9.44 -32.52
N LEU A 88 6.93 9.38 -33.79
CA LEU A 88 5.51 9.32 -34.19
C LEU A 88 4.90 7.90 -34.04
N ASP A 89 5.75 6.87 -34.14
CA ASP A 89 5.34 5.47 -34.10
C ASP A 89 5.54 4.85 -32.71
N VAL A 90 6.23 5.55 -31.80
CA VAL A 90 6.33 5.19 -30.38
C VAL A 90 5.46 6.12 -29.53
N ILE A 91 4.29 5.62 -29.13
CA ILE A 91 3.30 6.37 -28.36
C ILE A 91 3.47 6.01 -26.87
N GLU A 92 3.96 6.95 -26.06
CA GLU A 92 4.06 6.79 -24.61
C GLU A 92 2.96 7.57 -23.90
N VAL A 93 2.14 6.87 -23.11
CA VAL A 93 1.00 7.44 -22.40
C VAL A 93 1.05 7.03 -20.93
N ASP A 94 0.89 8.01 -20.05
CA ASP A 94 0.71 7.76 -18.62
C ASP A 94 -0.78 7.57 -18.31
N ALA A 95 -1.15 6.35 -17.91
CA ALA A 95 -2.52 5.98 -17.59
C ALA A 95 -3.11 6.79 -16.42
N ALA A 96 -2.29 7.41 -15.56
CA ALA A 96 -2.78 8.31 -14.52
C ALA A 96 -3.45 9.56 -15.12
N THR A 97 -2.94 10.05 -16.25
CA THR A 97 -3.48 11.21 -16.98
C THR A 97 -4.46 10.83 -18.09
N TYR A 98 -4.32 9.62 -18.64
CA TYR A 98 -5.07 9.08 -19.77
C TYR A 98 -6.00 7.94 -19.34
N SER A 99 -6.74 8.14 -18.24
CA SER A 99 -7.55 7.09 -17.60
C SER A 99 -8.99 6.97 -18.16
N LYS A 100 -9.44 7.94 -18.97
CA LYS A 100 -10.79 7.98 -19.51
C LYS A 100 -10.96 7.01 -20.68
N VAL A 101 -12.15 6.45 -20.81
CA VAL A 101 -12.47 5.41 -21.79
C VAL A 101 -12.45 5.98 -23.21
N GLU A 102 -12.91 7.21 -23.39
CA GLU A 102 -12.98 7.91 -24.67
C GLU A 102 -11.57 8.07 -25.25
N GLN A 103 -10.62 8.52 -24.42
CA GLN A 103 -9.22 8.67 -24.78
C GLN A 103 -8.61 7.33 -25.22
N VAL A 104 -8.84 6.27 -24.44
CA VAL A 104 -8.33 4.93 -24.80
C VAL A 104 -8.98 4.41 -26.08
N ARG A 105 -10.26 4.71 -26.34
CA ARG A 105 -10.92 4.36 -27.61
C ARG A 105 -10.28 5.09 -28.79
N GLU A 106 -10.09 6.40 -28.68
CA GLU A 106 -9.41 7.20 -29.71
C GLU A 106 -8.00 6.65 -30.00
N LEU A 107 -7.25 6.30 -28.94
CA LEU A 107 -5.97 5.63 -29.08
C LEU A 107 -6.15 4.32 -29.87
N THR A 108 -7.01 3.40 -29.43
CA THR A 108 -7.20 2.10 -30.10
C THR A 108 -7.66 2.22 -31.56
N GLU A 109 -8.43 3.25 -31.92
CA GLU A 109 -8.82 3.52 -33.30
C GLU A 109 -7.61 3.94 -34.14
N SER A 110 -6.76 4.81 -33.61
CA SER A 110 -5.51 5.22 -34.29
C SER A 110 -4.51 4.07 -34.48
N LEU A 111 -4.57 3.03 -33.64
CA LEU A 111 -3.67 1.87 -33.69
C LEU A 111 -4.04 0.85 -34.77
N ARG A 112 -5.19 1.01 -35.44
CA ARG A 112 -5.56 0.16 -36.59
C ARG A 112 -4.72 0.46 -37.83
N TYR A 113 -4.18 1.67 -37.91
CA TYR A 113 -3.33 2.11 -39.01
C TYR A 113 -1.89 1.72 -38.75
N GLY A 114 -1.21 1.30 -39.82
CA GLY A 114 0.21 0.95 -39.81
C GLY A 114 1.12 2.11 -39.36
N PRO A 115 2.38 1.80 -39.02
CA PRO A 115 3.36 2.81 -38.65
C PRO A 115 3.62 3.78 -39.82
N ALA A 116 3.92 5.04 -39.50
CA ALA A 116 4.18 6.10 -40.46
C ALA A 116 5.55 5.95 -41.13
N ARG A 117 6.57 5.55 -40.37
CA ARG A 117 7.96 5.44 -40.82
C ARG A 117 8.64 4.19 -40.28
N ASP A 118 8.36 3.83 -39.03
CA ASP A 118 9.09 2.79 -38.32
C ASP A 118 8.61 1.37 -38.69
N ARG A 119 9.34 0.36 -38.24
CA ARG A 119 8.99 -1.05 -38.49
C ARG A 119 7.76 -1.50 -37.69
N TYR A 120 7.68 -1.04 -36.43
CA TYR A 120 6.59 -1.34 -35.51
C TYR A 120 6.01 -0.05 -34.94
N LYS A 121 4.70 -0.07 -34.72
CA LYS A 121 4.00 0.91 -33.90
C LYS A 121 4.04 0.41 -32.47
N VAL A 122 4.75 1.10 -31.58
CA VAL A 122 4.95 0.67 -30.19
C VAL A 122 4.15 1.56 -29.27
N VAL A 123 3.32 0.96 -28.42
CA VAL A 123 2.47 1.69 -27.47
C VAL A 123 2.92 1.35 -26.06
N ILE A 124 3.50 2.33 -25.37
CA ILE A 124 3.95 2.22 -23.99
C ILE A 124 2.88 2.84 -23.10
N LEU A 125 2.21 2.02 -22.30
CA LEU A 125 1.25 2.48 -21.31
C LEU A 125 1.88 2.35 -19.92
N ASP A 126 2.20 3.47 -19.29
CA ASP A 126 2.76 3.49 -17.94
C ASP A 126 1.67 3.58 -16.88
N GLU A 127 1.94 3.04 -15.69
CA GLU A 127 1.02 3.00 -14.54
C GLU A 127 -0.37 2.42 -14.88
N VAL A 128 -0.45 1.34 -15.69
CA VAL A 128 -1.72 0.83 -16.28
C VAL A 128 -2.78 0.43 -15.25
N HIS A 129 -2.41 0.15 -14.01
CA HIS A 129 -3.36 -0.08 -12.92
C HIS A 129 -4.26 1.13 -12.63
N ARG A 130 -3.90 2.32 -13.11
CA ARG A 130 -4.71 3.54 -13.02
C ARG A 130 -5.83 3.61 -14.06
N LEU A 131 -5.85 2.72 -15.06
CA LEU A 131 -6.93 2.67 -16.05
C LEU A 131 -8.25 2.23 -15.41
N SER A 132 -9.34 2.84 -15.88
CA SER A 132 -10.69 2.37 -15.53
C SER A 132 -10.96 0.98 -16.13
N ARG A 133 -11.88 0.21 -15.54
CA ARG A 133 -12.27 -1.11 -16.07
C ARG A 133 -12.74 -1.03 -17.53
N GLN A 134 -13.54 -0.01 -17.84
CA GLN A 134 -14.06 0.23 -19.18
C GLN A 134 -12.94 0.57 -20.19
N ALA A 135 -11.85 1.20 -19.75
CA ALA A 135 -10.67 1.44 -20.57
C ALA A 135 -9.90 0.14 -20.86
N PHE A 136 -9.77 -0.75 -19.87
CA PHE A 136 -9.23 -2.10 -20.11
C PHE A 136 -10.07 -2.89 -21.12
N ASP A 137 -11.40 -2.82 -21.03
CA ASP A 137 -12.29 -3.51 -21.98
C ASP A 137 -12.15 -2.97 -23.41
N ALA A 138 -11.86 -1.68 -23.56
CA ALA A 138 -11.57 -1.08 -24.86
C ALA A 138 -10.24 -1.61 -25.45
N LEU A 139 -9.22 -1.78 -24.61
CA LEU A 139 -7.92 -2.34 -25.01
C LEU A 139 -8.01 -3.83 -25.35
N LEU A 140 -8.88 -4.60 -24.69
CA LEU A 140 -9.00 -6.04 -24.93
C LEU A 140 -9.18 -6.33 -26.42
N LYS A 141 -10.11 -5.65 -27.09
CA LYS A 141 -10.40 -5.90 -28.52
C LYS A 141 -9.17 -5.90 -29.43
N ILE A 142 -8.20 -5.02 -29.18
CA ILE A 142 -6.98 -4.93 -29.98
C ILE A 142 -5.84 -5.80 -29.44
N VAL A 143 -5.84 -6.11 -28.14
CA VAL A 143 -4.85 -7.01 -27.54
C VAL A 143 -5.17 -8.48 -27.85
N GLU A 144 -6.45 -8.85 -28.00
CA GLU A 144 -6.84 -10.22 -28.37
C GLU A 144 -6.52 -10.55 -29.83
N GLU A 145 -6.71 -9.58 -30.74
CA GLU A 145 -6.42 -9.72 -32.18
C GLU A 145 -5.53 -8.56 -32.65
N PRO A 146 -4.24 -8.55 -32.26
CA PRO A 146 -3.34 -7.43 -32.55
C PRO A 146 -2.93 -7.41 -34.02
N PRO A 147 -2.92 -6.24 -34.66
CA PRO A 147 -2.25 -6.07 -35.95
C PRO A 147 -0.77 -6.49 -35.87
N PRO A 148 -0.20 -7.07 -36.94
CA PRO A 148 1.17 -7.62 -36.90
C PRO A 148 2.27 -6.56 -36.72
N HIS A 149 1.96 -5.29 -36.97
CA HIS A 149 2.87 -4.16 -36.80
C HIS A 149 2.80 -3.54 -35.40
N LEU A 150 1.87 -3.96 -34.55
CA LEU A 150 1.58 -3.34 -33.26
C LEU A 150 2.26 -4.11 -32.12
N VAL A 151 2.94 -3.38 -31.25
CA VAL A 151 3.54 -3.93 -30.02
C VAL A 151 3.11 -3.10 -28.82
N PHE A 152 2.46 -3.73 -27.85
CA PHE A 152 2.12 -3.11 -26.57
C PHE A 152 3.21 -3.35 -25.53
N VAL A 153 3.50 -2.33 -24.73
CA VAL A 153 4.32 -2.43 -23.52
C VAL A 153 3.56 -1.80 -22.36
N PHE A 154 2.97 -2.63 -21.52
CA PHE A 154 2.29 -2.21 -20.31
C PHE A 154 3.28 -2.15 -19.15
N ALA A 155 3.29 -1.07 -18.37
CA ALA A 155 4.08 -0.95 -17.15
C ALA A 155 3.17 -0.70 -15.94
N THR A 156 3.42 -1.41 -14.83
CA THR A 156 2.63 -1.25 -13.59
C THR A 156 3.46 -1.46 -12.33
N THR A 157 3.11 -0.77 -11.24
CA THR A 157 3.57 -1.08 -9.88
C THR A 157 2.71 -2.13 -9.19
N GLU A 158 1.45 -2.27 -9.61
CA GLU A 158 0.45 -3.15 -9.01
C GLU A 158 -0.04 -4.13 -10.07
N ILE A 159 0.51 -5.34 -10.07
CA ILE A 159 0.12 -6.37 -11.05
C ILE A 159 -1.28 -6.92 -10.77
N GLU A 160 -1.68 -6.99 -9.51
CA GLU A 160 -2.97 -7.52 -9.07
C GLU A 160 -4.16 -6.67 -9.53
N ALA A 161 -3.91 -5.38 -9.77
CA ALA A 161 -4.91 -4.45 -10.30
C ALA A 161 -5.16 -4.64 -11.82
N VAL A 162 -4.28 -5.33 -12.53
CA VAL A 162 -4.42 -5.58 -13.97
C VAL A 162 -5.33 -6.79 -14.20
N PRO A 163 -6.36 -6.69 -15.06
CA PRO A 163 -7.26 -7.82 -15.34
C PRO A 163 -6.53 -9.05 -15.87
N ALA A 164 -6.90 -10.23 -15.37
CA ALA A 164 -6.34 -11.52 -15.81
C ALA A 164 -6.46 -11.76 -17.33
N THR A 165 -7.46 -11.16 -17.97
CA THR A 165 -7.69 -11.20 -19.43
C THR A 165 -6.60 -10.49 -20.24
N ILE A 166 -5.96 -9.46 -19.67
CA ILE A 166 -4.79 -8.79 -20.26
C ILE A 166 -3.53 -9.59 -19.92
N LEU A 167 -3.38 -10.02 -18.67
CA LEU A 167 -2.22 -10.79 -18.21
C LEU A 167 -1.98 -12.05 -19.05
N SER A 168 -3.04 -12.79 -19.40
CA SER A 168 -2.94 -14.02 -20.19
C SER A 168 -2.46 -13.82 -21.63
N ARG A 169 -2.47 -12.59 -22.13
CA ARG A 169 -2.05 -12.21 -23.49
C ARG A 169 -0.72 -11.48 -23.53
N CYS A 170 -0.14 -11.18 -22.37
CA CYS A 170 1.14 -10.49 -22.28
C CYS A 170 2.27 -11.45 -21.93
N GLN A 171 3.46 -11.19 -22.45
CA GLN A 171 4.67 -11.74 -21.88
C GLN A 171 5.06 -10.94 -20.64
N GLU A 172 4.97 -11.56 -19.47
CA GLU A 172 5.22 -10.92 -18.18
C GLU A 172 6.71 -10.90 -17.80
N PHE A 173 7.20 -9.72 -17.40
CA PHE A 173 8.52 -9.51 -16.83
C PHE A 173 8.41 -8.78 -15.49
N ARG A 174 8.81 -9.47 -14.41
CA ARG A 174 8.81 -8.94 -13.04
C ARG A 174 10.16 -8.32 -12.70
N PHE A 175 10.23 -7.01 -12.72
CA PHE A 175 11.37 -6.22 -12.27
C PHE A 175 11.53 -6.34 -10.76
N ARG A 176 12.75 -6.65 -10.32
CA ARG A 176 13.08 -6.82 -8.91
C ARG A 176 13.62 -5.51 -8.34
N ARG A 177 13.58 -5.38 -7.02
CA ARG A 177 14.33 -4.34 -6.32
C ARG A 177 15.82 -4.54 -6.60
N VAL A 178 16.51 -3.45 -6.90
CA VAL A 178 17.98 -3.49 -7.05
C VAL A 178 18.59 -3.58 -5.66
N SER A 179 19.61 -4.41 -5.47
CA SER A 179 20.28 -4.52 -4.17
C SER A 179 21.00 -3.21 -3.83
N SER A 180 21.10 -2.90 -2.53
CA SER A 180 21.79 -1.71 -2.04
C SER A 180 23.24 -1.65 -2.51
N GLN A 181 23.93 -2.79 -2.54
CA GLN A 181 25.30 -2.90 -3.07
C GLN A 181 25.39 -2.50 -4.56
N VAL A 182 24.53 -3.06 -5.42
CA VAL A 182 24.51 -2.74 -6.86
C VAL A 182 24.10 -1.28 -7.10
N LEU A 183 23.19 -0.74 -6.29
CA LEU A 183 22.83 0.67 -6.32
C LEU A 183 24.00 1.57 -5.92
N ALA A 184 24.72 1.26 -4.84
CA ALA A 184 25.87 2.04 -4.39
C ALA A 184 26.99 2.06 -5.45
N GLU A 185 27.28 0.92 -6.10
CA GLU A 185 28.22 0.84 -7.22
C GLU A 185 27.75 1.69 -8.42
N HIS A 186 26.46 1.66 -8.74
CA HIS A 186 25.91 2.47 -9.82
C HIS A 186 25.99 3.97 -9.51
N LEU A 187 25.66 4.38 -8.27
CA LEU A 187 25.77 5.77 -7.83
C LEU A 187 27.22 6.24 -7.82
N ARG A 188 28.18 5.36 -7.48
CA ARG A 188 29.62 5.64 -7.62
C ARG A 188 29.99 5.96 -9.06
N ASN A 189 29.59 5.10 -10.00
CA ASN A 189 29.85 5.31 -11.43
C ASN A 189 29.25 6.63 -11.95
N ILE A 190 28.05 7.01 -11.48
CA ILE A 190 27.43 8.30 -11.82
C ILE A 190 28.24 9.45 -11.20
N SER A 191 28.63 9.32 -9.93
CA SER A 191 29.41 10.35 -9.23
C SER A 191 30.75 10.62 -9.93
N ASP A 192 31.46 9.56 -10.34
CA ASP A 192 32.73 9.66 -11.07
C ASP A 192 32.55 10.32 -12.45
N GLN A 193 31.44 10.06 -13.15
CA GLN A 193 31.15 10.67 -14.46
C GLN A 193 30.79 12.15 -14.36
N GLU A 194 30.14 12.55 -13.27
CA GLU A 194 29.73 13.95 -13.03
C GLU A 194 30.79 14.75 -12.27
N GLY A 195 31.86 14.10 -11.79
CA GLY A 195 32.92 14.73 -11.00
C GLY A 195 32.49 15.10 -9.59
N LEU A 196 31.57 14.33 -8.99
CA LEU A 196 31.09 14.53 -7.63
C LEU A 196 32.03 13.83 -6.62
N GLU A 197 32.39 14.55 -5.56
CA GLU A 197 33.17 13.97 -4.47
C GLU A 197 32.23 13.39 -3.40
N VAL A 198 32.10 12.07 -3.37
CA VAL A 198 31.18 11.35 -2.48
C VAL A 198 31.90 10.16 -1.85
N SER A 199 31.75 9.98 -0.53
CA SER A 199 32.30 8.82 0.17
C SER A 199 31.48 7.54 -0.08
N ASP A 200 32.09 6.39 0.17
CA ASP A 200 31.43 5.09 0.07
C ASP A 200 30.33 4.88 1.13
N SER A 201 30.50 5.46 2.32
CA SER A 201 29.48 5.51 3.38
C SER A 201 28.25 6.29 2.92
N SER A 202 28.43 7.48 2.35
CA SER A 202 27.35 8.31 1.82
C SER A 202 26.60 7.63 0.67
N LEU A 203 27.31 6.99 -0.26
CA LEU A 203 26.69 6.24 -1.36
C LEU A 203 25.82 5.09 -0.86
N ARG A 204 26.27 4.36 0.17
CA ARG A 204 25.47 3.33 0.83
C ARG A 204 24.23 3.90 1.51
N LEU A 205 24.34 5.04 2.19
CA LEU A 205 23.19 5.71 2.81
C LEU A 205 22.14 6.13 1.77
N ILE A 206 22.58 6.68 0.63
CA ILE A 206 21.70 7.04 -0.48
C ILE A 206 21.02 5.79 -1.07
N ALA A 207 21.78 4.72 -1.31
CA ALA A 207 21.25 3.47 -1.82
C ALA A 207 20.18 2.85 -0.89
N ARG A 208 20.42 2.91 0.43
CA ARG A 208 19.46 2.47 1.46
C ARG A 208 18.19 3.33 1.44
N ALA A 209 18.35 4.66 1.40
CA ALA A 209 17.22 5.58 1.35
C ALA A 209 16.38 5.42 0.07
N GLY A 210 16.99 5.00 -1.04
CA GLY A 210 16.30 4.70 -2.29
C GLY A 210 15.51 3.39 -2.31
N ASP A 211 15.65 2.52 -1.30
CA ASP A 211 14.85 1.28 -1.11
C ASP A 211 14.74 0.40 -2.39
N GLY A 212 15.83 0.29 -3.15
CA GLY A 212 15.87 -0.50 -4.39
C GLY A 212 15.34 0.21 -5.64
N SER A 213 14.88 1.46 -5.53
CA SER A 213 14.50 2.33 -6.65
C SER A 213 15.73 3.08 -7.18
N VAL A 214 16.12 2.78 -8.42
CA VAL A 214 17.24 3.45 -9.09
C VAL A 214 16.95 4.94 -9.28
N ARG A 215 15.73 5.27 -9.73
CA ARG A 215 15.33 6.65 -9.98
C ARG A 215 15.40 7.50 -8.71
N ASP A 216 14.90 6.98 -7.60
CA ASP A 216 14.84 7.74 -6.35
C ASP A 216 16.25 7.86 -5.74
N SER A 217 17.07 6.80 -5.82
CA SER A 217 18.48 6.84 -5.41
C SER A 217 19.28 7.93 -6.17
N VAL A 218 19.12 8.02 -7.50
CA VAL A 218 19.80 9.04 -8.30
C VAL A 218 19.24 10.44 -8.02
N ALA A 219 17.94 10.57 -7.76
CA ALA A 219 17.34 11.85 -7.37
C ALA A 219 17.88 12.34 -6.02
N LEU A 220 18.07 11.44 -5.05
CA LEU A 220 18.68 11.75 -3.76
C LEU A 220 20.15 12.17 -3.91
N LEU A 221 20.92 11.48 -4.77
CA LEU A 221 22.28 11.88 -5.10
C LEU A 221 22.34 13.30 -5.70
N ASP A 222 21.46 13.59 -6.67
CA ASP A 222 21.38 14.91 -7.32
C ASP A 222 21.02 16.03 -6.34
N GLN A 223 20.07 15.74 -5.44
CA GLN A 223 19.69 16.64 -4.37
C GLN A 223 20.87 16.96 -3.45
N LEU A 224 21.57 15.94 -2.94
CA LEU A 224 22.73 16.11 -2.07
C LEU A 224 23.88 16.84 -2.78
N ALA A 225 24.14 16.53 -4.05
CA ALA A 225 25.15 17.21 -4.85
C ALA A 225 24.83 18.71 -5.03
N THR A 226 23.54 19.05 -5.18
CA THR A 226 23.08 20.45 -5.31
C THR A 226 23.27 21.23 -4.00
N PHE A 227 23.04 20.59 -2.84
CA PHE A 227 23.25 21.23 -1.53
C PHE A 227 24.74 21.42 -1.20
N GLY A 228 25.56 20.40 -1.43
CA GLY A 228 26.99 20.39 -1.09
C GLY A 228 27.91 21.07 -2.12
N GLY A 229 27.36 21.66 -3.18
CA GLY A 229 28.16 22.34 -4.22
C GLY A 229 29.10 21.41 -4.99
N GLY A 230 28.76 20.12 -5.11
CA GLY A 230 29.58 19.09 -5.76
C GLY A 230 30.35 18.15 -4.82
N THR A 231 30.44 18.46 -3.53
CA THR A 231 31.05 17.59 -2.51
C THR A 231 29.98 17.16 -1.51
N ILE A 232 29.79 15.85 -1.32
CA ILE A 232 28.80 15.29 -0.39
C ILE A 232 29.54 14.76 0.85
N ALA A 233 29.45 15.52 1.95
CA ALA A 233 29.99 15.10 3.23
C ALA A 233 29.04 14.11 3.95
N ASP A 234 29.59 13.13 4.65
CA ASP A 234 28.83 12.09 5.37
C ASP A 234 27.82 12.66 6.35
N MET A 235 28.21 13.69 7.09
CA MET A 235 27.33 14.37 8.04
C MET A 235 26.13 15.02 7.35
N GLU A 236 26.32 15.56 6.15
CA GLU A 236 25.26 16.22 5.39
C GLU A 236 24.33 15.20 4.74
N ALA A 237 24.88 14.13 4.17
CA ALA A 237 24.10 13.00 3.66
C ALA A 237 23.22 12.37 4.76
N SER A 238 23.81 12.08 5.93
CA SER A 238 23.05 11.58 7.09
C SER A 238 21.97 12.56 7.54
N ARG A 239 22.29 13.85 7.64
CA ARG A 239 21.31 14.87 8.08
C ARG A 239 20.13 14.99 7.12
N LEU A 240 20.38 15.06 5.81
CA LEU A 240 19.37 15.31 4.77
C LEU A 240 18.56 14.07 4.39
N LEU A 241 19.15 12.89 4.38
CA LEU A 241 18.43 11.63 4.12
C LEU A 241 17.63 11.17 5.35
N GLY A 242 17.66 11.96 6.42
CA GLY A 242 17.13 11.56 7.72
C GLY A 242 17.79 10.25 8.15
N GLY A 243 19.06 10.03 7.81
CA GLY A 243 19.89 9.04 8.48
C GLY A 243 19.90 9.44 9.94
N LEU A 244 19.04 8.79 10.72
CA LEU A 244 19.00 9.02 12.14
C LEU A 244 20.34 8.61 12.70
N ASP A 245 20.83 9.46 13.60
CA ASP A 245 21.98 9.19 14.43
C ASP A 245 21.81 7.78 14.99
N THR A 246 22.68 6.84 14.60
CA THR A 246 22.61 5.46 15.11
C THR A 246 22.64 5.46 16.64
N GLY A 247 23.22 6.51 17.24
CA GLY A 247 23.14 6.81 18.66
C GLY A 247 21.72 7.02 19.19
N LEU A 248 20.84 7.70 18.46
CA LEU A 248 19.44 7.88 18.83
C LEU A 248 18.68 6.55 18.79
N PHE A 249 18.85 5.75 17.74
CA PHE A 249 18.18 4.45 17.67
C PHE A 249 18.69 3.47 18.71
N ARG A 250 19.99 3.52 18.99
CA ARG A 250 20.58 2.81 20.12
C ARG A 250 19.96 3.25 21.44
N SER A 251 19.84 4.55 21.71
CA SER A 251 19.26 5.04 22.97
C SER A 251 17.79 4.66 23.12
N VAL A 252 17.00 4.72 22.03
CA VAL A 252 15.60 4.26 22.03
C VAL A 252 15.52 2.75 22.26
N LEU A 253 16.33 1.96 21.55
CA LEU A 253 16.34 0.51 21.71
C LEU A 253 16.76 0.13 23.13
N GLU A 254 17.78 0.77 23.68
CA GLU A 254 18.22 0.58 25.07
C GLU A 254 17.11 0.94 26.07
N ALA A 255 16.44 2.09 25.90
CA ALA A 255 15.32 2.50 26.75
C ALA A 255 14.14 1.52 26.68
N VAL A 256 13.81 1.04 25.47
CA VAL A 256 12.76 0.03 25.27
C VAL A 256 13.14 -1.30 25.92
N LEU A 257 14.39 -1.75 25.80
CA LEU A 257 14.85 -3.02 26.39
C LEU A 257 15.05 -2.95 27.91
N SER A 258 15.36 -1.77 28.45
CA SER A 258 15.50 -1.54 29.89
C SER A 258 14.15 -1.27 30.58
N GLY A 259 13.11 -0.91 29.82
CA GLY A 259 11.80 -0.54 30.33
C GLY A 259 11.76 0.90 30.87
N ASP A 260 12.65 1.76 30.39
CA ASP A 260 12.73 3.16 30.80
C ASP A 260 11.76 4.03 29.97
N SER A 261 10.53 4.14 30.47
CA SER A 261 9.50 4.98 29.86
C SER A 261 9.87 6.47 29.85
N GLU A 262 10.67 6.96 30.79
CA GLU A 262 11.07 8.37 30.86
C GLU A 262 12.04 8.71 29.73
N ALA A 263 13.03 7.85 29.48
CA ALA A 263 13.95 7.98 28.36
C ALA A 263 13.26 7.89 27.00
N VAL A 264 12.24 7.04 26.86
CA VAL A 264 11.42 6.96 25.63
C VAL A 264 10.72 8.30 25.37
N VAL A 265 10.01 8.84 26.36
CA VAL A 265 9.29 10.13 26.23
C VAL A 265 10.24 11.27 25.93
N ALA A 266 11.40 11.33 26.59
CA ALA A 266 12.42 12.34 26.34
C ALA A 266 12.93 12.29 24.89
N THR A 267 13.13 11.09 24.36
CA THR A 267 13.60 10.90 22.98
C THR A 267 12.55 11.33 21.95
N VAL A 268 11.27 11.00 22.19
CA VAL A 268 10.17 11.43 21.32
C VAL A 268 10.04 12.95 21.31
N ARG A 269 10.18 13.61 22.47
CA ARG A 269 10.16 15.07 22.53
C ARG A 269 11.28 15.70 21.71
N GLY A 270 12.50 15.15 21.78
CA GLY A 270 13.62 15.61 20.94
C GLY A 270 13.35 15.46 19.44
N LEU A 271 12.71 14.36 19.03
CA LEU A 271 12.31 14.14 17.64
C LEU A 271 11.25 15.15 17.16
N GLU A 272 10.33 15.54 18.03
CA GLU A 272 9.30 16.55 17.75
C GLU A 272 9.92 17.95 17.63
N GLU A 273 10.84 18.31 18.54
CA GLU A 273 11.58 19.58 18.49
C GLU A 273 12.43 19.71 17.22
N ASP A 274 13.03 18.61 16.76
CA ASP A 274 13.80 18.53 15.51
C ASP A 274 12.91 18.51 14.24
N GLY A 275 11.59 18.42 14.39
CA GLY A 275 10.63 18.38 13.28
C GLY A 275 10.77 17.15 12.38
N ARG A 276 11.21 16.01 12.93
CA ARG A 276 11.42 14.77 12.17
C ARG A 276 10.08 14.14 11.79
N ASP A 277 9.97 13.56 10.59
CA ASP A 277 8.77 12.81 10.18
C ASP A 277 8.65 11.50 11.00
N PRO A 278 7.61 11.33 11.84
CA PRO A 278 7.44 10.15 12.68
C PRO A 278 7.33 8.85 11.88
N ARG A 279 6.80 8.90 10.64
CA ARG A 279 6.65 7.72 9.78
C ARG A 279 8.00 7.22 9.30
N HIS A 280 8.86 8.16 8.90
CA HIS A 280 10.24 7.89 8.49
C HIS A 280 11.04 7.33 9.67
N VAL A 281 11.00 8.01 10.82
CA VAL A 281 11.66 7.58 12.06
C VAL A 281 11.25 6.15 12.44
N PHE A 282 9.96 5.85 12.42
CA PHE A 282 9.45 4.53 12.77
C PHE A 282 9.92 3.43 11.82
N SER A 283 9.86 3.70 10.51
CA SER A 283 10.29 2.74 9.48
C SER A 283 11.78 2.41 9.58
N GLN A 284 12.60 3.42 9.88
CA GLN A 284 14.04 3.26 10.07
C GLN A 284 14.37 2.55 11.39
N PHE A 285 13.65 2.85 12.48
CA PHE A 285 13.81 2.13 13.74
C PHE A 285 13.45 0.64 13.60
N LEU A 286 12.41 0.32 12.83
CA LEU A 286 12.09 -1.08 12.49
C LEU A 286 13.24 -1.76 11.73
N ALA A 287 13.86 -1.06 10.77
CA ALA A 287 15.02 -1.58 10.06
C ALA A 287 16.21 -1.80 11.01
N TYR A 288 16.45 -0.89 11.96
CA TYR A 288 17.49 -1.02 12.99
C TYR A 288 17.25 -2.24 13.91
N CYS A 289 16.01 -2.44 14.38
CA CYS A 289 15.62 -3.63 15.15
C CYS A 289 15.79 -4.94 14.36
N ARG A 290 15.52 -4.92 13.06
CA ARG A 290 15.77 -6.07 12.17
C ARG A 290 17.26 -6.37 12.07
N ASP A 291 18.09 -5.35 11.89
CA ASP A 291 19.55 -5.49 11.84
C ASP A 291 20.09 -6.08 13.17
N ALA A 292 19.51 -5.66 14.30
CA ALA A 292 19.80 -6.21 15.63
C ALA A 292 19.42 -7.70 15.78
N LEU A 293 18.28 -8.14 15.24
CA LEU A 293 17.91 -9.56 15.23
C LEU A 293 18.84 -10.40 14.35
N HIS A 294 19.26 -9.88 13.20
CA HIS A 294 20.22 -10.58 12.34
C HIS A 294 21.56 -10.80 13.04
N LEU A 295 22.02 -9.84 13.85
CA LEU A 295 23.21 -10.01 14.70
C LEU A 295 23.03 -11.13 15.73
N LEU A 296 21.90 -11.18 16.45
CA LEU A 296 21.64 -12.22 17.44
C LEU A 296 21.56 -13.63 16.86
N VAL A 297 21.06 -13.77 15.63
CA VAL A 297 20.95 -15.08 14.94
C VAL A 297 22.32 -15.57 14.42
N GLY A 298 23.34 -14.71 14.38
CA GLY A 298 24.64 -15.04 13.78
C GLY A 298 24.63 -15.02 12.25
N SER A 299 23.54 -14.57 11.63
CA SER A 299 23.44 -14.30 10.18
C SER A 299 24.02 -12.93 9.81
N GLY A 300 24.97 -12.42 10.61
CA GLY A 300 25.56 -11.09 10.48
C GLY A 300 26.58 -10.93 9.35
N GLY A 301 26.85 -11.99 8.58
CA GLY A 301 27.78 -11.95 7.45
C GLY A 301 27.14 -11.34 6.21
N ASP A 302 27.77 -10.31 5.64
CA ASP A 302 27.48 -9.60 4.39
C ASP A 302 26.13 -8.89 4.21
N HIS A 303 25.12 -9.17 5.03
CA HIS A 303 23.79 -8.56 4.91
C HIS A 303 23.51 -7.41 5.89
N LEU A 304 24.38 -7.17 6.88
CA LEU A 304 24.24 -6.04 7.80
C LEU A 304 24.96 -4.80 7.25
N GLU A 305 24.17 -3.87 6.74
CA GLU A 305 24.63 -2.60 6.16
C GLU A 305 24.71 -1.49 7.23
N LEU A 306 25.34 -1.79 8.37
CA LEU A 306 25.73 -0.83 9.42
C LEU A 306 27.24 -0.59 9.37
N PRO A 307 27.73 0.64 9.64
CA PRO A 307 29.13 0.91 9.89
C PRO A 307 29.71 -0.04 10.94
N GLU A 308 31.01 -0.36 10.85
CA GLU A 308 31.66 -1.30 11.77
C GLU A 308 31.60 -0.82 13.23
N GLU A 309 31.71 0.50 13.46
CA GLU A 309 31.59 1.10 14.79
C GLU A 309 30.18 0.89 15.37
N ASP A 310 29.14 1.26 14.62
CA ASP A 310 27.74 1.06 15.00
C ASP A 310 27.39 -0.42 15.22
N ARG A 311 27.97 -1.32 14.42
CA ARG A 311 27.80 -2.76 14.56
C ARG A 311 28.36 -3.26 15.88
N GLN A 312 29.53 -2.78 16.30
CA GLN A 312 30.15 -3.13 17.57
C GLN A 312 29.34 -2.59 18.76
N GLU A 313 28.87 -1.35 18.66
CA GLU A 313 28.03 -0.74 19.68
C GLU A 313 26.69 -1.48 19.83
N LEU A 314 26.02 -1.79 18.71
CA LEU A 314 24.78 -2.57 18.73
C LEU A 314 25.02 -3.99 19.27
N ALA A 315 26.11 -4.66 18.87
CA ALA A 315 26.48 -5.96 19.41
C ALA A 315 26.70 -5.92 20.94
N SER A 316 27.25 -4.82 21.47
CA SER A 316 27.44 -4.65 22.91
C SER A 316 26.11 -4.54 23.67
N LEU A 317 25.14 -3.79 23.14
CA LEU A 317 23.78 -3.68 23.70
C LEU A 317 23.06 -5.04 23.69
N LEU A 318 23.27 -5.82 22.64
CA LEU A 318 22.63 -7.13 22.46
C LEU A 318 23.18 -8.21 23.39
N GLN A 319 24.34 -8.03 24.03
CA GLN A 319 24.90 -9.01 24.98
C GLN A 319 23.96 -9.29 26.17
N GLN A 320 23.15 -8.30 26.55
CA GLN A 320 22.22 -8.40 27.68
C GLN A 320 20.78 -8.68 27.23
N THR A 321 20.57 -8.92 25.93
CA THR A 321 19.25 -9.03 25.33
C THR A 321 19.01 -10.44 24.81
N SER A 322 17.86 -11.03 25.14
CA SER A 322 17.48 -12.33 24.58
C SER A 322 16.86 -12.16 23.18
N TYR A 323 17.09 -13.16 22.31
CA TYR A 323 16.46 -13.20 20.99
C TYR A 323 14.92 -13.17 21.08
N GLU A 324 14.35 -13.85 22.08
CA GLU A 324 12.90 -13.91 22.29
C GLU A 324 12.30 -12.55 22.68
N ASP A 325 13.00 -11.80 23.54
CA ASP A 325 12.55 -10.46 23.95
C ASP A 325 12.58 -9.49 22.77
N LEU A 326 13.67 -9.48 21.99
CA LEU A 326 13.78 -8.61 20.80
C LEU A 326 12.76 -8.98 19.72
N LEU A 327 12.46 -10.27 19.53
CA LEU A 327 11.42 -10.72 18.60
C LEU A 327 10.02 -10.24 19.03
N ARG A 328 9.72 -10.25 20.33
CA ARG A 328 8.46 -9.74 20.88
C ARG A 328 8.32 -8.23 20.69
N VAL A 329 9.39 -7.49 20.97
CA VAL A 329 9.46 -6.04 20.69
C VAL A 329 9.20 -5.79 19.20
N MET A 330 9.88 -6.51 18.31
CA MET A 330 9.70 -6.32 16.87
C MET A 330 8.28 -6.67 16.40
N HIS A 331 7.66 -7.74 16.92
CA HIS A 331 6.26 -8.05 16.62
C HIS A 331 5.30 -6.93 17.06
N LEU A 332 5.51 -6.33 18.24
CA LEU A 332 4.68 -5.23 18.72
C LEU A 332 4.84 -3.97 17.86
N LEU A 333 6.07 -3.66 17.45
CA LEU A 333 6.35 -2.55 16.55
C LEU A 333 5.70 -2.77 15.18
N LEU A 334 5.85 -3.95 14.57
CA LEU A 334 5.19 -4.28 13.30
C LEU A 334 3.67 -4.17 13.37
N ALA A 335 3.05 -4.60 14.48
CA ALA A 335 1.61 -4.44 14.71
C ALA A 335 1.17 -2.97 14.83
N SER A 336 2.08 -2.09 15.28
CA SER A 336 1.83 -0.66 15.46
C SER A 336 2.10 0.18 14.20
N GLU A 337 2.77 -0.39 13.19
CA GLU A 337 3.15 0.32 11.95
C GLU A 337 1.95 0.98 11.25
N ALA A 338 0.86 0.24 11.10
CA ALA A 338 -0.33 0.74 10.43
C ALA A 338 -1.01 1.89 11.19
N ALA A 339 -0.85 1.96 12.51
CA ALA A 339 -1.34 3.06 13.33
C ALA A 339 -0.49 4.32 13.14
N VAL A 340 0.85 4.20 13.21
CA VAL A 340 1.77 5.32 12.98
C VAL A 340 1.63 5.88 11.56
N ARG A 341 1.48 5.01 10.55
CA ARG A 341 1.37 5.42 9.15
C ARG A 341 0.07 6.17 8.80
N ARG A 342 -1.04 5.85 9.48
CA ARG A 342 -2.37 6.42 9.19
C ARG A 342 -2.79 7.53 10.15
N SER A 343 -2.10 7.70 11.28
CA SER A 343 -2.45 8.72 12.27
C SER A 343 -2.12 10.13 11.76
N ASP A 344 -3.02 11.07 12.02
CA ASP A 344 -2.79 12.51 11.87
C ASP A 344 -1.90 13.03 13.02
N ALA A 345 -1.93 12.37 14.18
CA ALA A 345 -1.00 12.59 15.28
C ALA A 345 0.11 11.52 15.26
N GLY A 346 1.02 11.64 14.29
CA GLY A 346 2.10 10.65 14.07
C GLY A 346 3.05 10.51 15.27
N VAL A 347 3.39 11.62 15.93
CA VAL A 347 4.28 11.66 17.11
C VAL A 347 3.66 10.89 18.28
N LEU A 348 2.39 11.14 18.59
CA LEU A 348 1.67 10.42 19.64
C LEU A 348 1.57 8.92 19.35
N ALA A 349 1.32 8.55 18.09
CA ALA A 349 1.27 7.14 17.69
C ALA A 349 2.65 6.45 17.85
N LEU A 350 3.73 7.16 17.53
CA LEU A 350 5.11 6.71 17.74
C LEU A 350 5.41 6.51 19.23
N GLU A 351 5.06 7.49 20.06
CA GLU A 351 5.24 7.45 21.51
C GLU A 351 4.52 6.24 22.13
N ILE A 352 3.25 6.04 21.79
CA ILE A 352 2.46 4.90 22.26
C ILE A 352 3.10 3.57 21.82
N ALA A 353 3.63 3.48 20.60
CA ALA A 353 4.26 2.26 20.10
C ALA A 353 5.53 1.93 20.90
N TRP A 354 6.38 2.91 21.18
CA TRP A 354 7.61 2.71 21.96
C TRP A 354 7.35 2.50 23.45
N LEU A 355 6.40 3.21 24.05
CA LEU A 355 5.99 2.98 25.44
C LEU A 355 5.42 1.57 25.64
N ARG A 356 4.56 1.12 24.73
CA ARG A 356 4.05 -0.27 24.75
C ARG A 356 5.16 -1.29 24.60
N ALA A 357 6.19 -0.98 23.80
CA ALA A 357 7.36 -1.83 23.65
C ALA A 357 8.18 -1.89 24.95
N ALA A 358 8.34 -0.76 25.65
CA ALA A 358 9.07 -0.65 26.91
C ALA A 358 8.35 -1.32 28.10
N GLU A 359 7.02 -1.33 28.10
CA GLU A 359 6.20 -1.97 29.14
C GLU A 359 6.09 -3.51 29.00
N LEU A 360 6.72 -4.12 27.98
CA LEU A 360 6.71 -5.57 27.81
C LEU A 360 7.44 -6.26 28.99
N PRO A 361 6.79 -7.20 29.70
CA PRO A 361 7.46 -7.97 30.75
C PRO A 361 8.58 -8.83 30.15
N LYS A 362 9.77 -8.78 30.76
CA LYS A 362 10.92 -9.64 30.37
C LYS A 362 10.60 -11.11 30.60
N LEU A 363 11.02 -11.97 29.69
CA LEU A 363 10.84 -13.42 29.85
C LEU A 363 11.81 -13.95 30.90
N THR A 364 11.30 -14.31 32.07
CA THR A 364 11.99 -15.22 33.00
C THR A 364 11.74 -16.64 32.56
N ARG A 365 12.82 -17.44 32.40
CA ARG A 365 12.67 -18.87 32.12
C ARG A 365 11.95 -19.53 33.29
N ILE A 366 11.01 -20.41 32.97
CA ILE A 366 10.25 -21.16 33.99
C ILE A 366 11.20 -21.96 34.89
N GLU A 367 12.33 -22.42 34.35
CA GLU A 367 13.41 -23.08 35.08
C GLU A 367 14.03 -22.19 36.17
N ASP A 368 14.19 -20.89 35.93
CA ASP A 368 14.74 -19.92 36.89
C ASP A 368 13.71 -19.58 38.00
N LEU A 369 12.42 -19.53 37.63
CA LEU A 369 11.31 -19.39 38.57
C LEU A 369 11.14 -20.65 39.44
N LEU A 370 11.34 -21.84 38.86
CA LEU A 370 11.31 -23.12 39.57
C LEU A 370 12.57 -23.36 40.43
N ALA A 371 13.71 -22.78 40.06
CA ALA A 371 14.97 -22.85 40.80
C ALA A 371 15.08 -21.86 41.96
N GLY A 372 14.06 -21.01 42.19
CA GLY A 372 14.01 -20.08 43.33
C GLY A 372 15.10 -19.01 43.32
N ARG A 373 15.69 -18.72 42.17
CA ARG A 373 16.70 -17.66 42.01
C ARG A 373 16.02 -16.36 41.58
N GLU A 374 15.23 -15.78 42.47
CA GLU A 374 14.82 -14.39 42.31
C GLU A 374 15.99 -13.48 42.68
N SER A 375 16.66 -12.92 41.68
CA SER A 375 17.44 -11.70 41.87
C SER A 375 16.47 -10.59 42.27
N SER A 376 16.54 -10.20 43.54
CA SER A 376 15.73 -9.13 44.12
C SER A 376 16.00 -7.80 43.42
N SER A 377 15.13 -7.42 42.48
CA SER A 377 15.05 -6.05 41.96
C SER A 377 13.60 -5.68 41.66
N HIS A 378 12.73 -5.82 42.64
CA HIS A 378 11.47 -5.07 42.70
C HIS A 378 11.57 -4.10 43.87
N GLN A 379 12.04 -2.89 43.56
CA GLN A 379 11.89 -1.74 44.45
C GLN A 379 10.40 -1.53 44.73
N SER A 380 10.07 -1.65 46.01
CA SER A 380 8.73 -1.47 46.54
C SER A 380 8.28 -0.01 46.40
N ARG A 381 7.12 0.23 45.79
CA ARG A 381 6.30 1.41 46.08
C ARG A 381 5.26 1.05 47.16
N PRO A 382 5.06 1.88 48.21
CA PRO A 382 4.19 1.51 49.32
C PRO A 382 2.75 1.98 49.13
N GLY A 383 1.80 1.14 49.57
CA GLY A 383 0.57 1.61 50.20
C GLY A 383 -0.75 1.23 49.50
N ARG A 384 -1.42 0.20 50.02
CA ARG A 384 -2.55 0.36 50.96
C ARG A 384 -3.14 -0.99 51.36
N SER A 385 -3.11 -1.22 52.66
CA SER A 385 -3.78 -2.29 53.40
C SER A 385 -5.31 -2.10 53.43
N SER A 386 -6.06 -3.19 53.35
CA SER A 386 -7.23 -3.39 54.21
C SER A 386 -7.51 -4.87 54.43
N GLU A 387 -7.45 -5.25 55.69
CA GLU A 387 -7.77 -6.56 56.27
C GLU A 387 -9.28 -6.88 56.16
N ARG A 388 -9.65 -8.18 56.03
CA ARG A 388 -10.48 -8.88 57.03
C ARG A 388 -10.57 -10.41 56.84
N THR A 389 -9.86 -11.12 57.72
CA THR A 389 -10.32 -12.23 58.62
C THR A 389 -11.14 -13.40 58.00
N ALA A 390 -10.60 -14.60 57.74
CA ALA A 390 -10.13 -15.68 58.63
C ALA A 390 -11.22 -16.48 59.40
N ARG A 391 -11.35 -17.79 59.11
CA ARG A 391 -11.61 -18.96 60.01
C ARG A 391 -11.15 -20.26 59.29
N THR A 392 -10.02 -20.93 59.63
CA THR A 392 -9.81 -22.06 60.60
C THR A 392 -10.87 -23.17 60.53
N SER A 393 -10.63 -24.50 60.49
CA SER A 393 -9.46 -25.38 60.74
C SER A 393 -9.78 -26.85 60.33
N SER A 394 -8.75 -27.66 60.08
CA SER A 394 -8.65 -29.14 59.89
C SER A 394 -9.22 -30.01 61.05
N PRO A 395 -9.27 -31.39 61.07
CA PRO A 395 -8.43 -32.40 60.37
C PRO A 395 -9.07 -33.78 59.94
N THR A 396 -8.27 -34.65 59.30
CA THR A 396 -8.48 -36.10 58.96
C THR A 396 -8.23 -37.02 60.18
N PRO A 397 -8.65 -38.33 60.25
CA PRO A 397 -7.88 -39.46 59.65
C PRO A 397 -8.62 -40.81 59.30
N ALA A 398 -7.97 -41.65 58.44
CA ALA A 398 -7.85 -43.15 58.35
C ALA A 398 -9.09 -44.11 58.30
N SER A 399 -9.20 -45.30 57.66
CA SER A 399 -8.58 -46.16 56.59
C SER A 399 -9.52 -47.44 56.42
N PRO A 400 -9.14 -48.62 55.88
CA PRO A 400 -9.54 -49.33 54.62
C PRO A 400 -10.41 -50.63 54.87
N PRO A 401 -10.48 -51.77 54.08
CA PRO A 401 -9.84 -52.22 52.81
C PRO A 401 -10.70 -53.11 51.82
N ALA A 402 -10.01 -53.69 50.81
CA ALA A 402 -10.28 -54.93 49.99
C ALA A 402 -10.59 -54.66 48.49
N ALA A 403 -10.05 -55.36 47.47
CA ALA A 403 -9.06 -56.45 47.34
C ALA A 403 -8.54 -56.53 45.88
N ARG A 404 -7.27 -56.99 45.72
CA ARG A 404 -6.60 -57.81 44.66
C ARG A 404 -7.29 -57.92 43.27
N THR A 405 -6.63 -57.87 42.10
CA THR A 405 -5.51 -58.73 41.65
C THR A 405 -4.95 -58.26 40.27
N SER A 406 -3.61 -58.27 40.13
CA SER A 406 -2.74 -58.65 38.97
C SER A 406 -2.96 -58.17 37.51
N GLU A 407 -1.93 -57.48 36.99
CA GLU A 407 -1.31 -57.40 35.63
C GLU A 407 -1.02 -58.78 34.95
N PRO A 408 -0.54 -58.91 33.67
CA PRO A 408 0.30 -57.96 32.87
C PRO A 408 0.13 -57.89 31.31
N ASP A 409 0.78 -56.85 30.74
CA ASP A 409 1.52 -56.66 29.45
C ASP A 409 0.98 -56.93 28.01
N ALA A 410 0.90 -55.83 27.24
CA ALA A 410 1.45 -55.50 25.88
C ALA A 410 1.12 -56.36 24.61
N PRO A 411 1.38 -55.90 23.33
CA PRO A 411 1.63 -54.56 22.75
C PRO A 411 0.80 -54.22 21.45
N SER A 412 1.12 -53.06 20.84
CA SER A 412 0.56 -52.32 19.69
C SER A 412 0.32 -53.02 18.33
N PRO A 413 -0.44 -52.38 17.39
CA PRO A 413 -0.26 -52.60 15.95
C PRO A 413 0.04 -51.33 15.10
N PRO A 414 0.59 -51.49 13.87
CA PRO A 414 1.14 -50.43 12.99
C PRO A 414 0.16 -49.96 11.88
N PRO A 415 0.55 -49.00 11.01
CA PRO A 415 -0.34 -48.40 10.01
C PRO A 415 -0.27 -49.06 8.62
N SER A 416 -1.25 -48.82 7.75
CA SER A 416 -1.18 -49.23 6.33
C SER A 416 -2.03 -48.35 5.38
N PRO A 417 -1.73 -48.36 4.06
CA PRO A 417 -1.92 -47.22 3.15
C PRO A 417 -2.88 -47.46 1.96
N ALA A 418 -3.14 -46.37 1.22
CA ALA A 418 -3.44 -46.16 -0.22
C ALA A 418 -4.15 -47.23 -1.09
N GLY A 419 -5.14 -46.79 -1.89
CA GLY A 419 -5.55 -47.51 -3.13
C GLY A 419 -6.90 -47.11 -3.74
N ASN A 420 -6.86 -46.25 -4.76
CA ASN A 420 -7.86 -45.86 -5.78
C ASN A 420 -8.52 -47.04 -6.58
N PRO A 421 -9.40 -46.87 -7.61
CA PRO A 421 -10.43 -45.86 -7.91
C PRO A 421 -11.68 -46.36 -8.76
N ILE A 422 -12.52 -45.40 -9.24
CA ILE A 422 -13.44 -45.37 -10.43
C ILE A 422 -14.68 -46.30 -10.45
N ARG A 423 -15.91 -45.72 -10.58
CA ARG A 423 -16.78 -45.84 -11.80
C ARG A 423 -18.11 -45.03 -11.78
N GLU A 424 -18.27 -44.24 -12.84
CA GLU A 424 -19.42 -43.88 -13.71
C GLU A 424 -20.90 -43.85 -13.22
N ALA A 425 -21.59 -42.79 -13.67
CA ALA A 425 -23.03 -42.44 -13.65
C ALA A 425 -23.88 -43.29 -14.65
N PRO A 426 -25.11 -42.91 -15.12
CA PRO A 426 -26.13 -41.90 -14.74
C PRO A 426 -27.59 -42.45 -14.78
N HIS A 427 -28.62 -41.56 -14.81
CA HIS A 427 -30.01 -41.65 -15.40
C HIS A 427 -31.07 -41.01 -14.46
N LEU A 428 -31.59 -39.79 -14.69
CA LEU A 428 -32.63 -39.30 -15.63
C LEU A 428 -34.11 -39.54 -15.22
N ARG A 429 -34.75 -38.41 -14.85
CA ARG A 429 -36.10 -37.88 -15.24
C ARG A 429 -37.43 -38.27 -14.55
N ASP A 430 -38.15 -37.16 -14.29
CA ASP A 430 -39.58 -36.83 -14.40
C ASP A 430 -40.55 -36.93 -13.19
N SER A 431 -41.16 -35.76 -12.93
CA SER A 431 -42.29 -35.36 -12.05
C SER A 431 -43.66 -35.88 -12.56
N PRO A 432 -44.86 -35.39 -12.14
CA PRO A 432 -45.33 -34.60 -10.97
C PRO A 432 -46.65 -35.15 -10.32
N GLU A 433 -47.15 -34.61 -9.20
CA GLU A 433 -48.58 -34.19 -8.97
C GLU A 433 -48.87 -33.70 -7.52
N GLU A 434 -49.80 -32.75 -7.41
CA GLU A 434 -50.29 -32.02 -6.21
C GLU A 434 -51.73 -32.48 -5.85
N PRO A 435 -52.27 -32.25 -4.63
CA PRO A 435 -53.36 -31.26 -4.52
C PRO A 435 -53.51 -30.46 -3.18
N LEU A 436 -54.13 -29.28 -3.34
CA LEU A 436 -54.60 -28.20 -2.43
C LEU A 436 -55.76 -28.60 -1.43
N PRO A 437 -56.47 -27.67 -0.73
CA PRO A 437 -56.13 -26.57 0.20
C PRO A 437 -57.01 -26.54 1.50
N ARG A 438 -56.75 -25.65 2.47
CA ARG A 438 -57.78 -25.13 3.43
C ARG A 438 -57.48 -23.68 3.87
N SER A 439 -58.47 -22.79 3.72
CA SER A 439 -58.60 -21.48 4.41
C SER A 439 -59.58 -21.59 5.59
N PRO A 440 -59.49 -20.71 6.61
CA PRO A 440 -60.52 -19.67 6.73
C PRO A 440 -60.07 -18.27 7.28
N ALA A 441 -60.87 -17.27 6.88
CA ALA A 441 -61.19 -15.89 7.32
C ALA A 441 -60.69 -15.20 8.64
N PRO A 442 -60.80 -13.84 8.74
CA PRO A 442 -60.03 -12.87 9.56
C PRO A 442 -60.76 -12.49 10.90
N PRO A 443 -60.46 -11.40 11.69
CA PRO A 443 -59.37 -10.40 11.71
C PRO A 443 -58.70 -10.22 13.11
N ALA A 444 -57.53 -9.54 13.19
CA ALA A 444 -57.13 -8.82 14.41
C ALA A 444 -56.07 -7.76 14.09
N SER A 445 -56.44 -6.50 14.30
CA SER A 445 -55.54 -5.36 14.45
C SER A 445 -54.49 -5.64 15.53
N ASN A 446 -53.22 -5.77 15.13
CA ASN A 446 -52.09 -5.70 16.04
C ASN A 446 -51.05 -4.75 15.44
N THR A 447 -50.92 -3.58 16.06
CA THR A 447 -49.77 -2.69 15.94
C THR A 447 -48.52 -3.46 16.33
N GLY A 448 -47.78 -3.94 15.32
CA GLY A 448 -46.51 -4.64 15.47
C GLY A 448 -45.44 -3.71 16.00
N SER A 449 -45.00 -3.97 17.23
CA SER A 449 -43.87 -3.34 17.90
C SER A 449 -42.54 -3.83 17.33
N GLY A 450 -42.27 -3.59 16.06
CA GLY A 450 -40.95 -3.81 15.46
C GLY A 450 -40.04 -2.62 15.75
N SER A 451 -38.84 -2.85 16.28
CA SER A 451 -37.83 -1.79 16.43
C SER A 451 -37.05 -1.59 15.13
N VAL A 452 -36.45 -0.41 14.94
CA VAL A 452 -35.57 -0.13 13.78
C VAL A 452 -34.34 -1.07 13.75
N GLU A 453 -33.93 -1.59 14.91
CA GLU A 453 -32.82 -2.56 15.03
C GLU A 453 -33.19 -3.95 14.50
N ASP A 454 -34.44 -4.37 14.65
CA ASP A 454 -34.95 -5.63 14.09
C ASP A 454 -34.96 -5.59 12.57
N PHE A 455 -35.32 -4.44 12.00
CA PHE A 455 -35.27 -4.20 10.55
C PHE A 455 -33.84 -4.25 10.01
N PHE A 456 -32.88 -3.60 10.67
CA PHE A 456 -31.47 -3.70 10.27
C PHE A 456 -30.94 -5.14 10.35
N SER A 457 -31.41 -5.91 11.33
CA SER A 457 -31.07 -7.33 11.46
C SER A 457 -31.68 -8.16 10.32
N ALA A 458 -32.94 -7.90 9.93
CA ALA A 458 -33.62 -8.54 8.82
C ALA A 458 -32.96 -8.23 7.45
N VAL A 459 -32.50 -6.99 7.25
CA VAL A 459 -31.73 -6.59 6.06
C VAL A 459 -30.34 -7.23 6.05
N GLY A 460 -29.66 -7.25 7.22
CA GLY A 460 -28.34 -7.85 7.39
C GLY A 460 -28.30 -9.35 7.07
N ARG A 461 -29.34 -10.11 7.45
CA ARG A 461 -29.44 -11.54 7.14
C ARG A 461 -29.58 -11.83 5.65
N ARG A 462 -30.24 -10.95 4.89
CA ARG A 462 -30.46 -11.13 3.45
C ARG A 462 -29.29 -10.60 2.62
N LYS A 463 -28.71 -9.44 2.97
CA LYS A 463 -27.67 -8.79 2.18
C LYS A 463 -26.81 -7.82 2.98
N GLN A 464 -25.75 -8.35 3.61
CA GLN A 464 -24.81 -7.53 4.40
C GLN A 464 -24.20 -6.31 3.67
N PRO A 465 -23.76 -6.41 2.40
CA PRO A 465 -23.23 -5.25 1.68
C PRO A 465 -24.23 -4.11 1.49
N PHE A 466 -25.53 -4.41 1.54
CA PHE A 466 -26.60 -3.44 1.42
C PHE A 466 -26.92 -2.78 2.77
N LEU A 467 -26.82 -3.52 3.89
CA LEU A 467 -26.95 -2.98 5.24
C LEU A 467 -25.99 -1.81 5.51
N VAL A 468 -24.74 -1.93 5.06
CA VAL A 468 -23.72 -0.87 5.22
C VAL A 468 -24.14 0.42 4.51
N ARG A 469 -24.81 0.32 3.36
CA ARG A 469 -25.34 1.49 2.64
C ARG A 469 -26.60 2.04 3.30
N LEU A 470 -27.47 1.17 3.80
CA LEU A 470 -28.71 1.57 4.49
C LEU A 470 -28.43 2.29 5.81
N ARG A 471 -27.34 1.93 6.51
CA ARG A 471 -26.85 2.68 7.69
C ARG A 471 -26.32 4.08 7.36
N GLY A 472 -26.12 4.39 6.09
CA GLY A 472 -25.80 5.75 5.61
C GLY A 472 -27.04 6.60 5.32
N ALA A 473 -28.25 6.12 5.65
CA ALA A 473 -29.46 6.95 5.63
C ALA A 473 -29.39 8.00 6.74
N GLU A 474 -29.83 9.22 6.44
CA GLU A 474 -29.82 10.35 7.38
C GLU A 474 -30.93 10.21 8.43
N THR A 475 -32.13 9.78 8.01
CA THR A 475 -33.25 9.50 8.90
C THR A 475 -34.05 8.28 8.42
N LEU A 476 -34.57 7.54 9.41
CA LEU A 476 -35.42 6.36 9.25
C LEU A 476 -36.59 6.50 10.23
N GLU A 477 -37.76 6.85 9.72
CA GLU A 477 -38.96 7.09 10.53
C GLU A 477 -40.12 6.24 10.02
N LEU A 478 -40.81 5.56 10.94
CA LEU A 478 -42.00 4.79 10.63
C LEU A 478 -43.23 5.62 10.99
N GLU A 479 -43.96 6.10 10.00
CA GLU A 479 -45.22 6.83 10.18
C GLU A 479 -46.36 6.04 9.55
N GLY A 480 -47.34 5.61 10.36
CA GLY A 480 -48.59 5.02 9.87
C GLY A 480 -48.43 3.75 9.03
N GLY A 481 -47.39 2.95 9.27
CA GLY A 481 -47.10 1.73 8.49
C GLY A 481 -46.25 1.96 7.24
N VAL A 482 -45.75 3.19 7.03
CA VAL A 482 -44.81 3.52 5.94
C VAL A 482 -43.45 3.88 6.52
N LEU A 483 -42.42 3.13 6.15
CA LEU A 483 -41.03 3.45 6.48
C LEU A 483 -40.50 4.53 5.54
N LYS A 484 -40.25 5.73 6.07
CA LYS A 484 -39.59 6.82 5.35
C LYS A 484 -38.08 6.71 5.52
N ILE A 485 -37.37 6.60 4.42
CA ILE A 485 -35.91 6.55 4.36
C ILE A 485 -35.44 7.84 3.69
N SER A 486 -34.65 8.65 4.39
CA SER A 486 -34.05 9.86 3.81
C SER A 486 -32.55 9.75 3.65
N GLY A 487 -32.03 10.32 2.56
CA GLY A 487 -30.60 10.37 2.30
C GLY A 487 -30.25 10.87 0.90
N HIS A 488 -28.98 10.80 0.54
CA HIS A 488 -28.47 11.31 -0.73
C HIS A 488 -28.95 10.51 -1.96
N ALA A 489 -28.92 11.14 -3.14
CA ALA A 489 -29.25 10.55 -4.45
C ALA A 489 -28.61 9.17 -4.72
N SER A 490 -27.40 8.95 -4.22
CA SER A 490 -26.67 7.68 -4.36
C SER A 490 -27.32 6.54 -3.60
N LEU A 491 -27.96 6.84 -2.46
CA LEU A 491 -28.74 5.88 -1.68
C LEU A 491 -30.04 5.57 -2.42
N GLY A 492 -30.77 6.58 -2.91
CA GLY A 492 -31.97 6.41 -3.72
C GLY A 492 -31.77 5.46 -4.91
N LYS A 493 -30.75 5.72 -5.74
CA LYS A 493 -30.37 4.84 -6.87
C LYS A 493 -29.99 3.42 -6.44
N ALA A 494 -29.53 3.23 -5.21
CA ALA A 494 -29.24 1.91 -4.68
C ALA A 494 -30.51 1.19 -4.19
N LEU A 495 -31.50 1.91 -3.65
CA LEU A 495 -32.79 1.36 -3.21
C LEU A 495 -33.68 0.96 -4.39
N GLU A 496 -33.61 1.70 -5.51
CA GLU A 496 -34.40 1.44 -6.72
C GLU A 496 -33.97 0.19 -7.52
N ARG A 497 -32.81 -0.40 -7.23
CA ARG A 497 -32.40 -1.65 -7.89
C ARG A 497 -33.32 -2.79 -7.44
N ASP A 498 -33.87 -3.55 -8.40
CA ASP A 498 -34.83 -4.65 -8.14
C ASP A 498 -34.37 -5.59 -7.01
N THR A 499 -33.08 -5.95 -7.00
CA THR A 499 -32.50 -6.84 -5.97
C THR A 499 -32.48 -6.25 -4.56
N ASN A 500 -32.45 -4.92 -4.42
CA ASN A 500 -32.45 -4.24 -3.12
C ASN A 500 -33.87 -3.87 -2.69
N ARG A 501 -34.72 -3.51 -3.66
CA ARG A 501 -36.15 -3.27 -3.46
C ARG A 501 -36.84 -4.51 -2.88
N ASN A 502 -36.61 -5.69 -3.44
CA ASN A 502 -37.17 -6.93 -2.91
C ASN A 502 -36.69 -7.22 -1.47
N VAL A 503 -35.42 -6.94 -1.17
CA VAL A 503 -34.85 -7.12 0.17
C VAL A 503 -35.47 -6.16 1.18
N LEU A 504 -35.76 -4.92 0.78
CA LEU A 504 -36.46 -3.94 1.62
C LEU A 504 -37.92 -4.33 1.82
N ASP A 505 -38.63 -4.71 0.76
CA ASP A 505 -40.04 -5.13 0.83
C ASP A 505 -40.19 -6.33 1.78
N ASP A 506 -39.32 -7.33 1.67
CA ASP A 506 -39.32 -8.49 2.54
C ASP A 506 -38.95 -8.14 3.99
N ALA A 507 -37.97 -7.25 4.20
CA ALA A 507 -37.52 -6.87 5.53
C ALA A 507 -38.54 -5.97 6.26
N VAL A 508 -39.22 -5.09 5.54
CA VAL A 508 -40.29 -4.23 6.08
C VAL A 508 -41.50 -5.09 6.48
N LYS A 509 -41.90 -6.04 5.63
CA LYS A 509 -43.00 -6.98 5.94
C LYS A 509 -42.69 -7.90 7.11
N GLU A 510 -41.46 -8.41 7.18
CA GLU A 510 -41.02 -9.24 8.31
C GLU A 510 -41.03 -8.48 9.64
N THR A 511 -40.69 -7.18 9.62
CA THR A 511 -40.54 -6.39 10.85
C THR A 511 -41.84 -5.74 11.32
N TRP A 512 -42.70 -5.30 10.40
CA TRP A 512 -43.90 -4.51 10.73
C TRP A 512 -45.22 -5.05 10.14
N GLY A 513 -45.19 -6.21 9.50
CA GLY A 513 -46.38 -6.91 8.96
C GLY A 513 -46.63 -6.67 7.47
N ASP A 514 -47.49 -7.49 6.86
CA ASP A 514 -47.69 -7.56 5.41
C ASP A 514 -48.21 -6.26 4.76
N ASP A 515 -48.84 -5.39 5.54
CA ASP A 515 -49.38 -4.09 5.09
C ASP A 515 -48.35 -2.94 5.13
N ALA A 516 -47.13 -3.20 5.62
CA ALA A 516 -46.09 -2.18 5.74
C ALA A 516 -45.38 -1.93 4.41
N THR A 517 -45.17 -0.65 4.08
CA THR A 517 -44.50 -0.21 2.83
C THR A 517 -43.36 0.75 3.14
N TRP A 518 -42.52 1.08 2.16
CA TRP A 518 -41.45 2.06 2.35
C TRP A 518 -41.43 3.10 1.23
N THR A 519 -40.91 4.28 1.55
CA THR A 519 -40.72 5.39 0.61
C THR A 519 -39.34 5.99 0.83
N PHE A 520 -38.72 6.45 -0.25
CA PHE A 520 -37.45 7.17 -0.20
C PHE A 520 -37.68 8.66 -0.47
N VAL A 521 -37.12 9.52 0.37
CA VAL A 521 -37.13 10.97 0.19
C VAL A 521 -35.69 11.42 0.03
N GLU A 522 -35.36 11.97 -1.14
CA GLU A 522 -34.03 12.51 -1.39
C GLU A 522 -33.84 13.81 -0.60
N THR A 523 -32.84 13.85 0.28
CA THR A 523 -32.46 15.09 0.97
C THR A 523 -31.60 15.92 0.04
N ALA A 524 -32.02 17.15 -0.25
CA ALA A 524 -31.22 18.08 -1.06
C ALA A 524 -29.88 18.35 -0.37
N ALA A 525 -28.78 17.94 -1.01
CA ALA A 525 -27.44 18.25 -0.54
C ALA A 525 -27.19 19.77 -0.57
N ALA A 526 -26.59 20.32 0.49
CA ALA A 526 -25.99 21.64 0.44
C ALA A 526 -24.99 21.70 -0.74
N PRO A 527 -24.94 22.79 -1.53
CA PRO A 527 -24.15 22.81 -2.74
C PRO A 527 -22.66 22.73 -2.42
N ALA A 528 -21.99 21.71 -2.96
CA ALA A 528 -20.54 21.60 -2.96
C ALA A 528 -19.93 22.73 -3.82
N PRO A 529 -18.71 23.21 -3.49
CA PRO A 529 -18.09 24.33 -4.19
C PRO A 529 -17.81 23.95 -5.66
N SER A 530 -18.39 24.71 -6.58
CA SER A 530 -18.15 24.57 -8.02
C SER A 530 -16.73 25.00 -8.38
N ARG A 531 -16.04 24.18 -9.18
CA ARG A 531 -14.84 24.61 -9.92
C ARG A 531 -15.24 25.64 -10.98
N PRO A 532 -14.39 26.65 -11.26
CA PRO A 532 -14.72 27.73 -12.17
C PRO A 532 -14.39 27.37 -13.61
N ASP A 533 -15.36 27.49 -14.52
CA ASP A 533 -15.14 27.68 -15.95
C ASP A 533 -15.73 29.04 -16.37
N GLU A 534 -14.86 29.85 -16.99
CA GLU A 534 -15.07 31.09 -17.78
C GLU A 534 -15.57 32.40 -17.11
N PRO A 535 -15.14 33.57 -17.66
CA PRO A 535 -15.05 34.83 -16.92
C PRO A 535 -16.32 35.68 -17.00
N GLU A 536 -16.96 35.90 -15.86
CA GLU A 536 -17.97 36.94 -15.67
C GLU A 536 -17.28 38.24 -15.21
N GLN A 537 -17.56 39.35 -15.90
CA GLN A 537 -16.99 40.67 -15.62
C GLN A 537 -17.27 41.11 -14.16
N PRO A 538 -16.30 41.68 -13.44
CA PRO A 538 -16.49 42.03 -12.04
C PRO A 538 -17.47 43.22 -11.87
N PRO A 539 -18.27 43.24 -10.79
CA PRO A 539 -19.11 44.38 -10.46
C PRO A 539 -18.26 45.61 -10.12
N ALA A 540 -18.71 46.78 -10.58
CA ALA A 540 -17.97 48.05 -10.64
C ALA A 540 -17.59 48.70 -9.29
N ASP A 541 -17.89 48.08 -8.15
CA ASP A 541 -17.73 48.68 -6.82
C ASP A 541 -16.38 48.38 -6.14
N ALA A 542 -15.67 47.31 -6.50
CA ALA A 542 -14.42 46.94 -5.82
C ALA A 542 -13.19 47.72 -6.29
N SER A 543 -13.23 48.31 -7.48
CA SER A 543 -12.16 49.14 -8.04
C SER A 543 -12.13 50.57 -7.47
N GLN A 544 -13.10 50.92 -6.61
CA GLN A 544 -13.20 52.21 -5.94
C GLN A 544 -12.64 52.20 -4.51
N ASP A 545 -12.16 51.06 -4.01
CA ASP A 545 -11.48 51.01 -2.71
C ASP A 545 -10.11 51.71 -2.81
N PRO A 546 -9.84 52.74 -1.96
CA PRO A 546 -8.62 53.53 -2.02
C PRO A 546 -7.34 52.71 -1.82
N ARG A 547 -7.41 51.54 -1.16
CA ARG A 547 -6.25 50.64 -1.00
C ARG A 547 -5.93 49.86 -2.28
N VAL A 548 -6.97 49.50 -3.04
CA VAL A 548 -6.81 48.80 -4.31
C VAL A 548 -6.28 49.76 -5.37
N GLN A 549 -6.74 51.01 -5.40
CA GLN A 549 -6.23 52.04 -6.30
C GLN A 549 -4.73 52.32 -6.10
N GLN A 550 -4.24 52.37 -4.85
CA GLN A 550 -2.82 52.53 -4.57
C GLN A 550 -1.96 51.40 -5.16
N VAL A 551 -2.45 50.16 -5.12
CA VAL A 551 -1.73 49.02 -5.69
C VAL A 551 -1.76 49.04 -7.22
N LEU A 552 -2.88 49.48 -7.83
CA LEU A 552 -2.98 49.60 -9.28
C LEU A 552 -2.09 50.72 -9.84
N ASP A 553 -1.94 51.84 -9.12
CA ASP A 553 -1.04 52.94 -9.52
C ASP A 553 0.44 52.55 -9.46
N ILE A 554 0.82 51.68 -8.53
CA ILE A 554 2.22 51.22 -8.39
C ILE A 554 2.57 50.16 -9.44
N PHE A 555 1.64 49.26 -9.76
CA PHE A 555 1.94 48.07 -10.57
C PHE A 555 1.30 48.10 -11.97
N GLY A 556 0.49 49.10 -12.31
CA GLY A 556 -0.08 49.31 -13.65
C GLY A 556 -1.05 48.22 -14.12
N GLY A 557 -1.71 47.52 -13.19
CA GLY A 557 -2.61 46.40 -13.48
C GLY A 557 -4.09 46.79 -13.56
N THR A 558 -4.95 45.83 -13.94
CA THR A 558 -6.42 45.93 -13.89
C THR A 558 -6.98 44.83 -13.00
N VAL A 559 -8.01 45.12 -12.20
CA VAL A 559 -8.65 44.13 -11.32
C VAL A 559 -9.52 43.19 -12.16
N GLU A 560 -9.11 41.93 -12.25
CA GLU A 560 -9.81 40.92 -13.06
C GLU A 560 -10.87 40.14 -12.26
N ARG A 561 -10.65 39.93 -10.95
CA ARG A 561 -11.57 39.17 -10.08
C ARG A 561 -11.49 39.65 -8.62
N VAL A 562 -12.64 39.69 -7.95
CA VAL A 562 -12.76 40.03 -6.52
C VAL A 562 -13.42 38.85 -5.82
N VAL A 563 -12.78 38.29 -4.81
CA VAL A 563 -13.29 37.14 -4.05
C VAL A 563 -13.52 37.56 -2.60
N GLN A 564 -14.77 37.59 -2.16
CA GLN A 564 -15.10 37.82 -0.75
C GLN A 564 -14.83 36.54 0.04
N HIS A 565 -13.97 36.64 1.06
CA HIS A 565 -13.67 35.54 1.95
C HIS A 565 -14.42 35.75 3.28
N ASN A 566 -15.55 35.05 3.45
CA ASN A 566 -16.26 35.01 4.73
C ASN A 566 -15.64 33.91 5.59
N GLY A 567 -14.49 34.20 6.20
CA GLY A 567 -13.98 33.45 7.34
C GLY A 567 -14.61 33.93 8.64
N PRO A 568 -14.72 33.09 9.68
CA PRO A 568 -15.15 33.55 11.00
C PRO A 568 -14.13 34.57 11.54
N GLN A 569 -14.64 35.74 11.95
CA GLN A 569 -13.85 36.73 12.67
C GLN A 569 -13.65 36.25 14.11
N ASP A 570 -12.38 36.20 14.51
CA ASP A 570 -11.78 36.14 15.87
C ASP A 570 -12.44 35.28 16.96
#